data_AF-A0A843DRP5-F1
#
_entry.id   AF-A0A843DRP5-F1
#
_cell.length_a   1.000
_cell.length_b   1.000
_cell.length_c   1.000
_cell.angle_alpha   90.00
_cell.angle_beta   90.00
_cell.angle_gamma   90.00
#
_symmetry.space_group_name_H-M   'P 1'
#
loop_
_entity.id
_entity.type
_entity.pdbx_description
1 polymer ?
#
loop_
_entity_poly.entity_id
_entity_poly.type
_entity_poly.pdbx_seq_one_letter_code
_entity_poly.pdbx_strand_id
1 'polypeptide(L)'
;MRFRVILPGVLTVLCILSAGCIFTDTAEPSVSKIEIITGGTKETVVITGDLDINHICDNLRSLELVKMEYNEPTALDYTLRFYDEAGILIESLEISSHNWIAYDGYFHYAGDGEFDRKFIDELVDAALSSGPKV
;
A
#
# COMPACT_ATOMS: atom_id res chain seq x y z
N MET A 1 75.26 -11.08 8.95
CA MET A 1 74.82 -11.46 7.59
C MET A 1 73.35 -11.06 7.43
N ARG A 2 73.03 -10.30 6.39
CA ARG A 2 71.70 -9.75 6.03
C ARG A 2 70.98 -10.71 5.08
N PHE A 3 69.74 -11.13 5.31
CA PHE A 3 68.78 -11.60 4.28
C PHE A 3 67.41 -11.74 4.98
N ARG A 4 66.24 -11.34 4.46
CA ARG A 4 65.78 -10.44 3.40
C ARG A 4 64.25 -10.40 3.63
N VAL A 5 63.64 -9.22 3.68
CA VAL A 5 62.18 -9.08 3.79
C VAL A 5 61.55 -9.58 2.49
N ILE A 6 60.60 -10.50 2.56
CA ILE A 6 59.66 -10.82 1.47
C ILE A 6 58.27 -11.04 2.09
N LEU A 7 57.49 -9.97 2.16
CA LEU A 7 56.05 -10.01 1.92
C LEU A 7 55.89 -9.90 0.39
N PRO A 8 55.02 -10.65 -0.30
CA PRO A 8 53.58 -10.43 -0.15
C PRO A 8 52.70 -11.68 -0.33
N GLY A 9 51.45 -11.61 0.14
CA GLY A 9 50.37 -12.40 -0.47
C GLY A 9 49.82 -13.54 0.38
N VAL A 10 49.12 -13.21 1.47
CA VAL A 10 47.92 -13.97 1.86
C VAL A 10 46.86 -12.96 2.27
N LEU A 11 46.03 -12.63 1.30
CA LEU A 11 44.75 -11.94 1.44
C LEU A 11 43.84 -12.80 2.33
N THR A 12 43.92 -12.64 3.65
CA THR A 12 42.98 -13.24 4.60
C THR A 12 41.75 -12.34 4.70
N VAL A 13 40.86 -12.51 3.72
CA VAL A 13 39.44 -12.22 3.85
C VAL A 13 38.84 -13.26 4.80
N LEU A 14 38.11 -12.80 5.82
CA LEU A 14 37.22 -13.49 6.80
C LEU A 14 37.55 -12.95 8.20
N CYS A 15 36.66 -12.41 9.04
CA CYS A 15 35.21 -12.34 9.06
C CYS A 15 34.83 -11.01 9.74
N ILE A 16 34.20 -10.09 9.03
CA ILE A 16 33.38 -9.04 9.67
C ILE A 16 31.97 -9.60 9.74
N LEU A 17 31.73 -10.54 10.65
CA LEU A 17 30.39 -11.05 10.94
C LEU A 17 30.30 -11.38 12.42
N SER A 18 29.14 -11.07 13.00
CA SER A 18 28.72 -11.11 14.41
C SER A 18 29.06 -9.82 15.18
N ALA A 19 28.10 -9.03 15.66
CA ALA A 19 26.69 -9.29 15.85
C ALA A 19 25.92 -7.96 15.96
N GLY A 20 24.70 -7.93 15.42
CA GLY A 20 23.64 -7.14 16.04
C GLY A 20 23.01 -6.01 15.23
N CYS A 21 22.91 -6.07 13.90
CA CYS A 21 21.73 -5.48 13.27
C CYS A 21 20.57 -6.46 13.45
N ILE A 22 19.93 -6.43 14.62
CA ILE A 22 18.60 -6.97 14.78
C ILE A 22 17.65 -5.90 14.21
N PHE A 23 17.54 -5.86 12.88
CA PHE A 23 16.37 -5.28 12.25
C PHE A 23 15.27 -6.32 12.33
N THR A 24 14.54 -6.34 13.44
CA THR A 24 13.25 -7.03 13.53
C THR A 24 12.30 -6.17 14.31
N ASP A 25 11.91 -5.07 13.68
CA ASP A 25 10.54 -4.61 13.78
C ASP A 25 10.14 -4.27 12.35
N THR A 26 9.58 -5.25 11.64
CA THR A 26 8.81 -4.95 10.44
C THR A 26 7.56 -4.23 10.91
N ALA A 27 7.71 -2.96 11.29
CA ALA A 27 6.60 -2.06 11.44
C ALA A 27 5.87 -2.09 10.09
N GLU A 28 4.61 -2.54 10.09
CA GLU A 28 3.79 -2.39 8.90
C GLU A 28 3.86 -0.93 8.46
N PRO A 29 4.03 -0.64 7.15
CA PRO A 29 4.10 0.73 6.70
C PRO A 29 2.84 1.47 7.16
N SER A 30 3.03 2.47 8.02
CA SER A 30 1.93 3.26 8.58
C SER A 30 1.39 4.16 7.49
N VAL A 31 0.10 3.98 7.15
CA VAL A 31 -0.59 4.82 6.17
C VAL A 31 -0.87 6.19 6.81
N SER A 32 -0.37 7.25 6.19
CA SER A 32 -0.59 8.64 6.62
C SER A 32 -1.57 9.40 5.72
N LYS A 33 -1.75 8.92 4.48
CA LYS A 33 -2.58 9.56 3.46
C LYS A 33 -3.17 8.50 2.53
N ILE A 34 -4.44 8.68 2.18
CA ILE A 34 -5.10 7.92 1.12
C ILE A 34 -5.58 8.88 0.04
N GLU A 35 -5.26 8.60 -1.22
CA GLU A 35 -5.88 9.26 -2.36
C GLU A 35 -6.98 8.34 -2.92
N ILE A 36 -8.20 8.86 -3.01
CA ILE A 36 -9.35 8.19 -3.61
C ILE A 36 -9.60 8.86 -4.96
N ILE A 37 -9.43 8.11 -6.04
CA ILE A 37 -9.65 8.57 -7.40
C ILE A 37 -10.93 7.94 -7.92
N THR A 38 -11.92 8.75 -8.30
CA THR A 38 -13.18 8.23 -8.83
C THR A 38 -12.97 7.64 -10.23
N GLY A 39 -13.58 6.50 -10.52
CA GLY A 39 -13.41 5.82 -11.79
C GLY A 39 -14.05 6.57 -12.96
N GLY A 40 -15.24 7.14 -12.75
CA GLY A 40 -16.01 7.87 -13.75
C GLY A 40 -15.57 9.32 -13.99
N THR A 41 -15.52 10.14 -12.93
CA THR A 41 -15.17 11.57 -13.05
C THR A 41 -13.66 11.83 -13.02
N LYS A 42 -12.85 10.86 -12.58
CA LYS A 42 -11.40 11.00 -12.35
C LYS A 42 -11.05 12.10 -11.33
N GLU A 43 -12.00 12.46 -10.47
CA GLU A 43 -11.77 13.39 -9.37
C GLU A 43 -10.93 12.70 -8.29
N THR A 44 -10.06 13.46 -7.62
CA THR A 44 -9.18 12.96 -6.57
C THR A 44 -9.56 13.60 -5.24
N VAL A 45 -9.86 12.76 -4.26
CA VAL A 45 -10.12 13.15 -2.88
C VAL A 45 -8.95 12.67 -2.01
N VAL A 46 -8.43 13.56 -1.18
CA VAL A 46 -7.29 13.27 -0.29
C VAL A 46 -7.78 13.12 1.13
N ILE A 47 -7.53 11.95 1.73
CA ILE A 47 -7.86 11.62 3.11
C ILE A 47 -6.57 11.63 3.94
N THR A 48 -6.60 12.38 5.04
CA THR A 48 -5.47 12.52 5.99
C THR A 48 -5.91 12.35 7.45
N GLY A 49 -7.20 12.13 7.70
CA GLY A 49 -7.73 11.93 9.04
C GLY A 49 -7.50 10.49 9.51
N ASP A 50 -6.83 10.31 10.64
CA ASP A 50 -6.50 9.00 11.19
C ASP A 50 -7.71 8.09 11.36
N LEU A 51 -8.88 8.64 11.76
CA LEU A 51 -10.10 7.86 11.93
C LEU A 51 -10.56 7.23 10.61
N ASP A 52 -10.59 8.03 9.54
CA ASP A 52 -11.04 7.59 8.21
C ASP A 52 -10.03 6.62 7.59
N ILE A 53 -8.73 6.91 7.75
CA ILE A 53 -7.65 6.03 7.28
C ILE A 53 -7.75 4.66 7.97
N ASN A 54 -7.85 4.65 9.30
CA ASN A 54 -7.94 3.40 10.06
C ASN A 54 -9.18 2.60 9.67
N HIS A 55 -10.35 3.26 9.50
CA HIS A 55 -11.57 2.58 9.07
C HIS A 55 -11.40 1.89 7.71
N ILE A 56 -10.82 2.59 6.72
CA ILE A 56 -10.57 2.03 5.38
C ILE A 56 -9.59 0.86 5.46
N CYS A 57 -8.47 1.03 6.16
CA CYS A 57 -7.46 -0.02 6.31
C CYS A 57 -8.00 -1.25 7.03
N ASP A 58 -8.76 -1.07 8.11
CA ASP A 58 -9.31 -2.17 8.89
C ASP A 58 -10.43 -2.90 8.13
N ASN A 59 -11.27 -2.17 7.39
CA ASN A 59 -12.24 -2.78 6.49
C ASN A 59 -11.53 -3.65 5.44
N LEU A 60 -10.49 -3.14 4.79
CA LEU A 60 -9.71 -3.91 3.80
C LEU A 60 -9.03 -5.14 4.41
N ARG A 61 -8.43 -5.03 5.59
CA ARG A 61 -7.82 -6.15 6.31
C ARG A 61 -8.83 -7.21 6.72
N SER A 62 -10.09 -6.83 6.92
CA SER A 62 -11.17 -7.77 7.29
C SER A 62 -11.70 -8.57 6.10
N LEU A 63 -11.34 -8.21 4.86
CA LEU A 63 -11.82 -8.91 3.67
C LEU A 63 -11.05 -10.20 3.46
N GLU A 64 -11.78 -11.30 3.30
CA GLU A 64 -11.22 -12.52 2.74
C GLU A 64 -11.11 -12.37 1.22
N LEU A 65 -9.88 -12.18 0.75
CA LEU A 65 -9.57 -12.04 -0.67
C LEU A 65 -9.38 -13.42 -1.31
N VAL A 66 -10.28 -13.79 -2.21
CA VAL A 66 -10.16 -15.01 -3.02
C VAL A 66 -9.60 -14.63 -4.38
N LYS A 67 -8.43 -15.19 -4.72
CA LYS A 67 -7.82 -15.01 -6.04
C LYS A 67 -8.67 -15.67 -7.11
N MET A 68 -9.03 -14.91 -8.14
CA MET A 68 -9.86 -15.37 -9.25
C MET A 68 -9.11 -15.32 -10.57
N GLU A 69 -9.63 -16.06 -11.57
CA GLU A 69 -9.15 -15.92 -12.95
C GLU A 69 -9.49 -14.51 -13.46
N TYR A 70 -8.53 -13.93 -14.19
CA TYR A 70 -8.62 -12.56 -14.67
C TYR A 70 -9.86 -12.38 -15.54
N ASN A 71 -10.74 -11.49 -15.10
CA ASN A 71 -11.81 -10.94 -15.92
C ASN A 71 -11.72 -9.43 -15.77
N GLU A 72 -11.48 -8.70 -16.86
CA GLU A 72 -11.39 -7.24 -16.80
C GLU A 72 -12.69 -6.69 -16.19
N PRO A 73 -12.62 -5.92 -15.09
CA PRO A 73 -13.80 -5.27 -14.57
C PRO A 73 -14.31 -4.28 -15.61
N THR A 74 -15.60 -4.38 -15.93
CA THR A 74 -16.25 -3.59 -16.98
C THR A 74 -16.24 -2.09 -16.70
N ALA A 75 -16.14 -1.70 -15.41
CA ALA A 75 -15.97 -0.33 -14.96
C ALA A 75 -15.37 -0.29 -13.55
N LEU A 76 -14.32 0.51 -13.35
CA LEU A 76 -13.78 0.81 -12.03
C LEU A 76 -14.63 1.88 -11.35
N ASP A 77 -14.89 1.70 -10.05
CA ASP A 77 -15.58 2.68 -9.21
C ASP A 77 -14.57 3.62 -8.56
N TYR A 78 -13.48 3.05 -8.01
CA TYR A 78 -12.46 3.79 -7.30
C TYR A 78 -11.05 3.23 -7.54
N THR A 79 -10.05 4.10 -7.49
CA THR A 79 -8.66 3.72 -7.27
C THR A 79 -8.20 4.33 -5.94
N LEU A 80 -7.78 3.50 -5.00
CA LEU A 80 -7.25 3.92 -3.71
C LEU A 80 -5.72 3.81 -3.75
N ARG A 81 -5.03 4.87 -3.37
CA ARG A 81 -3.57 4.88 -3.24
C ARG A 81 -3.18 5.24 -1.81
N PHE A 82 -2.39 4.37 -1.19
CA PHE A 82 -1.98 4.48 0.21
C PHE A 82 -0.55 4.99 0.26
N TYR A 83 -0.30 5.99 1.11
CA TYR A 83 1.02 6.62 1.24
C TYR A 83 1.48 6.64 2.69
N ASP A 84 2.79 6.51 2.89
CA ASP A 84 3.42 6.67 4.20
C ASP A 84 3.62 8.15 4.57
N GLU A 85 4.15 8.42 5.76
CA GLU A 85 4.45 9.79 6.23
C GLU A 85 5.47 10.53 5.34
N ALA A 86 6.34 9.80 4.62
CA ALA A 86 7.29 10.37 3.67
C ALA A 86 6.66 10.68 2.30
N GLY A 87 5.37 10.35 2.11
CA GLY A 87 4.66 10.50 0.85
C GLY A 87 5.02 9.43 -0.18
N ILE A 88 5.64 8.33 0.23
CA ILE A 88 5.96 7.19 -0.62
C ILE A 88 4.70 6.34 -0.79
N LEU A 89 4.40 5.94 -2.03
CA LEU A 89 3.31 5.02 -2.32
C LEU A 89 3.62 3.67 -1.68
N ILE A 90 2.80 3.26 -0.73
CA ILE A 90 2.82 1.94 -0.12
C ILE A 90 2.12 0.96 -1.06
N GLU A 91 0.91 1.33 -1.52
CA GLU A 91 0.04 0.40 -2.21
C GLU A 91 -1.02 1.08 -3.09
N SER A 92 -1.50 0.38 -4.12
CA SER A 92 -2.60 0.83 -4.98
C SER A 92 -3.64 -0.26 -5.19
N LEU A 93 -4.89 0.07 -4.91
CA LEU A 93 -6.05 -0.81 -5.08
C LEU A 93 -6.99 -0.24 -6.13
N GLU A 94 -7.47 -1.07 -7.04
CA GLU A 94 -8.57 -0.72 -7.93
C GLU A 94 -9.83 -1.47 -7.49
N ILE A 95 -10.90 -0.73 -7.25
CA ILE A 95 -12.17 -1.26 -6.75
C ILE A 95 -13.20 -1.08 -7.85
N SER A 96 -13.85 -2.17 -8.23
CA SER A 96 -14.94 -2.14 -9.22
C SER A 96 -16.29 -2.44 -8.58
N SER A 97 -17.35 -2.13 -9.33
CA SER A 97 -18.68 -2.67 -9.04
C SER A 97 -18.60 -4.20 -8.88
N HIS A 98 -19.33 -4.76 -7.91
CA HIS A 98 -19.36 -6.20 -7.54
C HIS A 98 -18.20 -6.71 -6.67
N ASN A 99 -17.61 -5.88 -5.79
CA ASN A 99 -16.62 -6.30 -4.78
C ASN A 99 -15.32 -6.90 -5.36
N TRP A 100 -14.98 -6.53 -6.59
CA TRP A 100 -13.68 -6.89 -7.15
C TRP A 100 -12.63 -5.87 -6.73
N ILE A 101 -11.51 -6.39 -6.26
CA ILE A 101 -10.35 -5.62 -5.85
C ILE A 101 -9.17 -6.11 -6.68
N ALA A 102 -8.58 -5.22 -7.49
CA ALA A 102 -7.33 -5.49 -8.16
C ALA A 102 -6.16 -5.02 -7.27
N TYR A 103 -5.26 -5.94 -6.95
CA TYR A 103 -4.10 -5.74 -6.07
C TYR A 103 -2.97 -6.68 -6.49
N ASP A 104 -1.73 -6.19 -6.50
CA ASP A 104 -0.52 -6.97 -6.85
C ASP A 104 -0.64 -7.70 -8.21
N GLY A 105 -1.28 -7.05 -9.18
CA GLY A 105 -1.50 -7.61 -10.52
C GLY A 105 -2.51 -8.77 -10.58
N TYR A 106 -3.25 -9.04 -9.50
CA TYR A 106 -4.29 -10.06 -9.42
C TYR A 106 -5.66 -9.46 -9.09
N PHE A 107 -6.72 -10.16 -9.53
CA PHE A 107 -8.10 -9.86 -9.17
C PHE A 107 -8.52 -10.73 -8.01
N HIS A 108 -9.08 -10.07 -7.01
CA HIS A 108 -9.61 -10.69 -5.82
C HIS A 108 -11.09 -10.37 -5.72
N TYR A 109 -11.88 -11.37 -5.36
CA TYR A 109 -13.26 -11.16 -4.94
C TYR A 109 -13.28 -11.10 -3.41
N ALA A 110 -13.84 -10.02 -2.85
CA ALA A 110 -14.13 -10.00 -1.42
C ALA A 110 -15.35 -10.92 -1.18
N GLY A 111 -15.10 -12.08 -0.55
CA GLY A 111 -16.04 -13.19 -0.39
C GLY A 111 -17.31 -12.85 0.40
N ASP A 112 -17.40 -13.37 1.63
CA ASP A 112 -18.53 -13.10 2.54
C ASP A 112 -18.43 -11.71 3.24
N GLY A 113 -17.29 -11.03 3.09
CA GLY A 113 -17.07 -9.66 3.55
C GLY A 113 -17.33 -8.64 2.45
N GLU A 114 -18.07 -7.58 2.76
CA GLU A 114 -18.31 -6.46 1.86
C GLU A 114 -17.32 -5.34 2.15
N PHE A 115 -16.63 -4.86 1.11
CA PHE A 115 -15.90 -3.59 1.19
C PHE A 115 -16.90 -2.49 1.53
N ASP A 116 -16.61 -1.64 2.51
CA ASP A 116 -17.51 -0.57 2.96
C ASP A 116 -17.53 0.58 1.94
N ARG A 117 -18.10 0.28 0.78
CA ARG A 117 -18.23 1.19 -0.36
C ARG A 117 -19.05 2.42 0.02
N LYS A 118 -20.05 2.23 0.89
CA LYS A 118 -20.90 3.32 1.36
C LYS A 118 -20.07 4.38 2.10
N PHE A 119 -19.13 3.96 2.95
CA PHE A 119 -18.23 4.91 3.63
C PHE A 119 -17.37 5.69 2.63
N ILE A 120 -16.85 5.04 1.58
CA ILE A 120 -16.10 5.72 0.52
C ILE A 120 -16.99 6.70 -0.26
N ASP A 121 -18.20 6.29 -0.63
CA ASP A 121 -19.18 7.13 -1.31
C ASP A 121 -19.47 8.40 -0.48
N GLU A 122 -19.70 8.25 0.83
CA GLU A 122 -19.95 9.37 1.76
C GLU A 122 -18.75 10.31 1.89
N LEU A 123 -17.51 9.78 1.95
CA LEU A 123 -16.29 10.59 1.99
C LEU A 123 -16.10 11.40 0.69
N VAL A 124 -16.32 10.76 -0.45
CA VAL A 124 -16.19 11.39 -1.77
C VAL A 124 -17.26 12.47 -1.92
N ASP A 125 -18.52 12.17 -1.61
CA ASP A 125 -19.62 13.12 -1.67
C ASP A 125 -19.39 14.31 -0.75
N ALA A 126 -18.93 14.08 0.49
CA ALA A 126 -18.62 15.16 1.43
C ALA A 126 -17.48 16.07 0.90
N ALA A 127 -16.43 15.47 0.35
CA ALA A 127 -15.31 16.22 -0.20
C ALA A 127 -15.72 17.05 -1.42
N LEU A 128 -16.47 16.47 -2.36
CA LEU A 128 -16.88 17.12 -3.60
C LEU A 128 -18.02 18.13 -3.40
N SER A 129 -18.97 17.84 -2.50
CA SER A 129 -20.07 18.76 -2.16
C SER A 129 -19.61 19.97 -1.36
N SER A 130 -18.45 19.90 -0.71
CA SER A 130 -17.87 21.03 0.03
C SER A 130 -17.32 22.16 -0.86
N GLY A 131 -17.30 21.95 -2.19
CA GLY A 131 -16.86 22.93 -3.18
C GLY A 131 -15.35 23.22 -3.11
N PRO A 132 -14.76 23.88 -4.13
CA PRO A 132 -13.38 24.32 -4.05
C PRO A 132 -13.25 25.30 -2.88
N LYS A 133 -12.39 24.99 -1.90
CA LYS A 133 -11.90 26.00 -0.97
C LYS A 133 -11.02 26.96 -1.78
N VAL A 134 -11.64 28.06 -2.23
CA VAL A 134 -11.00 29.20 -2.91
C VAL A 134 -10.08 29.95 -1.95
#